data_AF-A0A429TN45-F1
#
_entry.id   AF-A0A429TN45-F1
#
_cell.length_a   1.000
_cell.length_b   1.000
_cell.length_c   1.000
_cell.angle_alpha   90.00
_cell.angle_beta   90.00
_cell.angle_gamma   90.00
#
_symmetry.space_group_name_H-M   'P 1'
#
loop_
_entity.id
_entity.type
_entity.pdbx_description
1 polymer ?
#
loop_
_entity_poly.entity_id
_entity_poly.type
_entity_poly.pdbx_seq_one_letter_code
_entity_poly.pdbx_strand_id
1 'polypeptide(L)'
;MPLLTTLTALTARPGLRPAGPPAKRVFDLVGAAALLAVAAVPLLLTAAALYAATRARVLVREPALGLGGRPFLAWRLRTEDAGRTGALVRRCALEGLPRLLNVARGEMSLVGPRPEARTDHPERLLVRPGMTGLWQVSARSDLPWEEMALLDRHYVESHWLGMDLAILAQTPRAAYRQRHA
;
A
#
# COMPACT_ATOMS: atom_id res chain seq x y z
N MET A 1 11.49 5.42 28.89
CA MET A 1 10.92 6.51 28.07
C MET A 1 11.92 7.01 27.01
N PRO A 2 12.22 6.26 25.92
CA PRO A 2 13.10 6.76 24.86
C PRO A 2 12.50 6.71 23.43
N LEU A 3 11.16 6.61 23.29
CA LEU A 3 10.50 6.47 21.99
C LEU A 3 10.22 7.81 21.27
N LEU A 4 10.39 8.94 21.94
CA LEU A 4 9.99 10.25 21.40
C LEU A 4 11.16 11.04 20.76
N THR A 5 12.41 10.65 21.01
CA THR A 5 13.57 11.43 20.55
C THR A 5 14.04 11.07 19.14
N THR A 6 13.62 9.93 18.59
CA THR A 6 14.03 9.49 17.23
C THR A 6 13.09 9.97 16.12
N LEU A 7 11.95 10.59 16.45
CA LEU A 7 10.99 11.11 15.46
C LEU A 7 11.34 12.53 14.99
N THR A 8 12.19 13.25 15.72
CA THR A 8 12.53 14.65 15.45
C THR A 8 13.59 14.84 14.36
N ALA A 9 14.26 13.77 13.90
CA ALA A 9 15.34 13.86 12.91
C ALA A 9 14.87 13.78 11.43
N LEU A 10 13.58 13.56 11.16
CA LEU A 10 13.03 13.44 9.79
C LEU A 10 12.35 14.72 9.27
N THR A 11 12.34 15.80 10.05
CA THR A 11 11.54 17.01 9.76
C THR A 11 12.24 18.10 8.94
N ALA A 12 13.41 17.85 8.34
CA ALA A 12 14.12 18.93 7.63
C ALA A 12 14.78 18.48 6.31
N ARG A 13 13.97 18.38 5.25
CA ARG A 13 14.44 18.74 3.89
C ARG A 13 13.39 19.61 3.19
N PRO A 14 13.61 20.94 3.12
CA PRO A 14 12.78 21.82 2.32
C PRO A 14 13.11 21.58 0.83
N GLY A 15 12.12 21.29 -0.01
CA GLY A 15 12.28 21.36 -1.47
C GLY A 15 11.69 20.25 -2.34
N LEU A 16 11.08 19.18 -1.81
CA LEU A 16 10.54 18.10 -2.65
C LEU A 16 9.05 18.31 -2.94
N ARG A 17 8.72 18.88 -4.11
CA ARG A 17 7.38 18.77 -4.71
C ARG A 17 7.49 18.00 -6.03
N PRO A 18 6.90 16.80 -6.08
CA PRO A 18 6.02 16.49 -7.19
C PRO A 18 4.63 16.21 -6.64
N ALA A 19 3.68 17.10 -6.89
CA ALA A 19 2.31 16.65 -6.99
C ALA A 19 2.23 15.91 -8.31
N GLY A 20 2.00 14.59 -8.29
CA GLY A 20 1.58 13.90 -9.51
C GLY A 20 0.43 14.68 -10.17
N PRO A 21 0.29 14.66 -11.50
CA PRO A 21 -0.67 15.49 -12.21
C PRO A 21 -2.06 15.37 -11.58
N PRO A 22 -2.87 16.45 -11.53
CA PRO A 22 -4.18 16.42 -10.88
C PRO A 22 -5.06 15.25 -11.37
N ALA A 23 -4.90 14.85 -12.63
CA ALA A 23 -5.54 13.68 -13.23
C ALA A 23 -5.24 12.37 -12.48
N LYS A 24 -4.00 12.14 -12.02
CA LYS A 24 -3.61 10.98 -11.23
C LYS A 24 -4.39 10.91 -9.91
N ARG A 25 -4.59 12.07 -9.28
CA ARG A 25 -5.35 12.11 -8.03
C ARG A 25 -6.84 11.84 -8.25
N VAL A 26 -7.43 12.40 -9.29
CA VAL A 26 -8.83 12.08 -9.64
C VAL A 26 -8.98 10.60 -9.92
N PHE A 27 -8.07 10.01 -10.70
CA PHE A 27 -8.03 8.58 -10.97
C PHE A 27 -7.96 7.73 -9.68
N ASP A 28 -7.07 8.09 -8.75
CA ASP A 28 -6.95 7.39 -7.46
C ASP A 28 -8.24 7.45 -6.63
N LEU A 29 -8.89 8.61 -6.59
CA LEU A 29 -10.11 8.80 -5.80
C LEU A 29 -11.29 8.02 -6.39
N VAL A 30 -11.48 8.09 -7.71
CA VAL A 30 -12.54 7.37 -8.42
C VAL A 30 -12.31 5.86 -8.30
N GLY A 31 -11.08 5.39 -8.57
CA GLY A 31 -10.75 3.98 -8.46
C GLY A 31 -10.85 3.47 -7.02
N ALA A 32 -10.42 4.23 -6.02
CA ALA A 32 -10.56 3.85 -4.62
C ALA A 32 -12.03 3.78 -4.18
N ALA A 33 -12.87 4.72 -4.61
CA ALA A 33 -14.30 4.70 -4.32
C ALA A 33 -14.99 3.48 -4.96
N ALA A 34 -14.70 3.20 -6.23
CA ALA A 34 -15.24 2.04 -6.93
C ALA A 34 -14.78 0.71 -6.27
N LEU A 35 -13.49 0.59 -5.96
CA LEU A 35 -12.94 -0.58 -5.28
C LEU A 35 -13.52 -0.75 -3.88
N LEU A 36 -13.71 0.33 -3.11
CA LEU A 36 -14.35 0.27 -1.80
C LEU A 36 -15.82 -0.16 -1.90
N ALA A 37 -16.56 0.33 -2.90
CA ALA A 37 -17.95 -0.06 -3.11
C ALA A 37 -18.08 -1.56 -3.43
N VAL A 38 -17.24 -2.07 -4.35
CA VAL A 38 -17.20 -3.50 -4.69
C VAL A 38 -16.70 -4.35 -3.51
N ALA A 39 -15.70 -3.84 -2.77
CA ALA A 39 -15.10 -4.54 -1.66
C ALA A 39 -15.89 -4.43 -0.35
N ALA A 40 -16.95 -3.61 -0.26
CA ALA A 40 -17.64 -3.34 0.99
C ALA A 40 -18.19 -4.63 1.63
N VAL A 41 -18.92 -5.43 0.85
CA VAL A 41 -19.48 -6.71 1.32
C VAL A 41 -18.40 -7.69 1.75
N PRO A 42 -17.40 -8.07 0.91
CA PRO A 42 -16.36 -9.01 1.34
C PRO A 42 -15.51 -8.47 2.50
N LEU A 43 -15.27 -7.16 2.58
CA LEU A 43 -14.55 -6.54 3.68
C LEU A 43 -15.34 -6.67 5.00
N LEU A 44 -16.65 -6.43 4.98
CA LEU A 44 -17.51 -6.60 6.16
C LEU A 44 -17.59 -8.07 6.58
N LEU A 45 -17.75 -8.99 5.63
CA LEU A 45 -17.81 -10.43 5.91
C LEU A 45 -16.49 -10.94 6.50
N THR A 46 -15.36 -10.58 5.91
CA THR A 46 -14.04 -10.94 6.45
C THR A 46 -13.79 -10.30 7.80
N ALA A 47 -14.20 -9.05 8.00
CA ALA A 47 -14.06 -8.40 9.29
C ALA A 47 -14.89 -9.09 10.38
N ALA A 48 -16.15 -9.45 10.08
CA ALA A 48 -17.01 -10.21 10.98
C ALA A 48 -16.44 -11.59 11.30
N ALA A 49 -15.90 -12.31 10.30
CA ALA A 49 -15.28 -13.62 10.49
C ALA A 49 -14.00 -13.54 11.35
N LEU A 50 -13.14 -12.53 11.14
CA LEU A 50 -11.96 -12.28 11.96
C LEU A 50 -12.34 -11.90 13.39
N TYR A 51 -13.38 -11.09 13.56
CA TYR A 51 -13.91 -10.75 14.88
C TYR A 51 -14.46 -11.99 15.60
N ALA A 52 -15.24 -12.82 14.91
CA ALA A 52 -15.80 -14.04 15.50
C ALA A 52 -14.68 -15.02 15.93
N ALA A 53 -13.62 -15.13 15.14
CA ALA A 53 -12.48 -16.00 15.42
C ALA A 53 -11.60 -15.54 16.58
N THR A 54 -11.42 -14.22 16.77
CA THR A 54 -10.45 -13.68 17.72
C THR A 54 -11.04 -12.90 18.89
N ARG A 55 -12.32 -12.48 18.79
CA ARG A 55 -13.01 -11.56 19.71
C ARG A 55 -12.24 -10.26 19.97
N ALA A 56 -11.40 -9.84 19.04
CA ALA A 56 -10.48 -8.71 19.17
C ALA A 56 -10.72 -7.65 18.08
N ARG A 57 -10.03 -6.50 18.21
CA ARG A 57 -10.05 -5.47 17.17
C ARG A 57 -9.53 -6.03 15.85
N VAL A 58 -10.29 -5.82 14.79
CA VAL A 58 -10.00 -6.37 13.45
C VAL A 58 -9.23 -5.39 12.57
N LEU A 59 -9.43 -4.08 12.75
CA LEU A 59 -8.66 -3.08 12.03
C LEU A 59 -7.46 -2.65 12.86
N VAL A 60 -6.28 -2.77 12.27
CA VAL A 60 -5.02 -2.29 12.83
C VAL A 60 -4.39 -1.27 11.88
N ARG A 61 -3.41 -0.54 12.42
CA ARG A 61 -2.71 0.53 11.73
C ARG A 61 -1.21 0.32 11.83
N GLU A 62 -0.52 0.49 10.72
CA GLU A 62 0.94 0.32 10.64
C GLU A 62 1.60 1.65 10.25
N PRO A 63 2.73 2.02 10.87
CA PRO A 63 3.48 3.21 10.46
C PRO A 63 3.98 3.10 9.02
N ALA A 64 3.84 4.18 8.27
CA ALA A 64 4.36 4.32 6.92
C ALA A 64 4.75 5.77 6.61
N LEU A 65 5.61 5.95 5.61
CA LEU A 65 5.99 7.25 5.07
C LEU A 65 5.25 7.50 3.75
N GLY A 66 4.62 8.67 3.66
CA GLY A 66 3.90 9.16 2.49
C GLY A 66 4.72 10.16 1.67
N LEU A 67 4.03 10.91 0.81
CA LEU A 67 4.63 11.95 -0.03
C LEU A 67 5.44 12.94 0.81
N GLY A 68 6.68 13.20 0.41
CA GLY A 68 7.61 14.08 1.10
C GLY A 68 8.07 13.56 2.47
N GLY A 69 7.96 12.25 2.71
CA GLY A 69 8.32 11.63 3.99
C GLY A 69 7.31 11.88 5.11
N ARG A 70 6.11 12.35 4.80
CA ARG A 70 5.07 12.60 5.81
C ARG A 70 4.64 11.29 6.47
N PRO A 71 4.79 11.13 7.79
CA PRO A 71 4.36 9.91 8.46
C PRO A 71 2.85 9.79 8.45
N PHE A 72 2.34 8.59 8.23
CA PHE A 72 0.92 8.26 8.34
C PHE A 72 0.73 6.83 8.85
N LEU A 73 -0.53 6.46 9.08
CA LEU A 73 -0.92 5.14 9.58
C LEU A 73 -1.70 4.38 8.52
N ALA A 74 -1.06 3.40 7.90
CA ALA A 74 -1.67 2.53 6.89
C ALA A 74 -2.61 1.51 7.55
N TRP A 75 -3.85 1.43 7.09
CA TRP A 75 -4.83 0.49 7.62
C TRP A 75 -4.61 -0.93 7.09
N ARG A 76 -4.92 -1.94 7.88
CA ARG A 76 -5.08 -3.32 7.40
C ARG A 76 -5.99 -4.13 8.32
N LEU A 77 -6.40 -5.30 7.84
CA LEU A 77 -7.04 -6.31 8.69
C LEU A 77 -5.98 -7.02 9.55
N ARG A 78 -6.31 -7.25 10.81
CA ARG A 78 -5.57 -8.09 11.74
C ARG A 78 -5.88 -9.55 11.41
N THR A 79 -4.88 -10.30 10.97
CA THR A 79 -5.03 -11.72 10.60
C THR A 79 -4.23 -12.64 11.52
N GLU A 80 -3.48 -12.06 12.43
CA GLU A 80 -2.77 -12.70 13.52
C GLU A 80 -3.77 -13.38 14.47
N ASP A 81 -3.41 -14.57 14.95
CA ASP A 81 -4.19 -15.38 15.88
C ASP A 81 -5.57 -15.87 15.36
N ALA A 82 -5.95 -15.53 14.12
CA ALA A 82 -7.24 -15.92 13.53
C ALA A 82 -7.22 -17.30 12.84
N GLY A 83 -6.17 -18.11 13.06
CA GLY A 83 -6.03 -19.48 12.55
C GLY A 83 -6.31 -19.62 11.05
N ARG A 84 -7.20 -20.56 10.69
CA ARG A 84 -7.60 -20.84 9.30
C ARG A 84 -8.26 -19.63 8.63
N THR A 85 -9.06 -18.86 9.37
CA THR A 85 -9.71 -17.65 8.86
C THR A 85 -8.67 -16.60 8.46
N GLY A 86 -7.68 -16.36 9.33
CA GLY A 86 -6.58 -15.44 9.01
C GLY A 86 -5.78 -15.89 7.78
N ALA A 87 -5.49 -17.19 7.68
CA ALA A 87 -4.81 -17.76 6.52
C ALA A 87 -5.63 -17.58 5.21
N LEU A 88 -6.96 -17.74 5.26
CA LEU A 88 -7.82 -17.54 4.11
C LEU A 88 -7.86 -16.08 3.67
N VAL A 89 -8.02 -15.14 4.62
CA VAL A 89 -7.98 -13.68 4.34
C VAL A 89 -6.67 -13.29 3.66
N ARG A 90 -5.54 -13.83 4.12
CA ARG A 90 -4.24 -13.64 3.46
C ARG A 90 -4.23 -14.28 2.08
N ARG A 91 -4.65 -15.52 1.90
CA ARG A 91 -4.68 -16.18 0.57
C ARG A 91 -5.52 -15.41 -0.45
N CYS A 92 -6.64 -14.82 -0.03
CA CYS A 92 -7.53 -14.03 -0.90
C CYS A 92 -7.09 -12.57 -1.10
N ALA A 93 -5.92 -12.15 -0.59
CA ALA A 93 -5.42 -10.79 -0.68
C ALA A 93 -6.32 -9.69 -0.05
N LEU A 94 -7.20 -10.06 0.88
CA LEU A 94 -8.19 -9.13 1.45
C LEU A 94 -7.61 -8.28 2.58
N GLU A 95 -6.48 -8.69 3.15
CA GLU A 95 -5.82 -8.03 4.30
C GLU A 95 -5.56 -6.52 4.08
N GLY A 96 -5.13 -6.15 2.88
CA GLY A 96 -4.73 -4.78 2.54
C GLY A 96 -5.87 -3.87 2.08
N LEU A 97 -7.09 -4.38 1.89
CA LEU A 97 -8.21 -3.59 1.37
C LEU A 97 -8.55 -2.34 2.20
N PRO A 98 -8.43 -2.34 3.55
CA PRO A 98 -8.59 -1.12 4.33
C PRO A 98 -7.67 0.04 3.92
N ARG A 99 -6.55 -0.21 3.23
CA ARG A 99 -5.65 0.85 2.72
C ARG A 99 -6.31 1.73 1.65
N LEU A 100 -7.40 1.30 1.02
CA LEU A 100 -8.19 2.17 0.14
C LEU A 100 -8.69 3.42 0.88
N LEU A 101 -8.89 3.34 2.20
CA LEU A 101 -9.21 4.51 3.02
C LEU A 101 -8.03 5.50 3.09
N ASN A 102 -6.78 5.04 3.08
CA ASN A 102 -5.60 5.90 3.00
C ASN A 102 -5.47 6.55 1.62
N VAL A 103 -5.89 5.86 0.56
CA VAL A 103 -5.97 6.44 -0.79
C VAL A 103 -7.02 7.55 -0.81
N ALA A 104 -8.22 7.30 -0.28
CA ALA A 104 -9.26 8.32 -0.15
C ALA A 104 -8.78 9.54 0.65
N ARG A 105 -8.05 9.33 1.76
CA ARG A 105 -7.45 10.40 2.59
C ARG A 105 -6.29 11.15 1.94
N GLY A 106 -5.70 10.60 0.88
CA GLY A 106 -4.58 11.25 0.16
C GLY A 106 -3.21 11.00 0.76
N GLU A 107 -3.12 10.02 1.65
CA GLU A 107 -1.87 9.50 2.21
C GLU A 107 -1.21 8.52 1.23
N MET A 108 -2.04 7.76 0.50
CA MET A 108 -1.62 6.76 -0.48
C MET A 108 -2.22 7.03 -1.87
N SER A 109 -1.73 6.27 -2.84
CA SER A 109 -2.17 6.15 -4.22
C SER A 109 -2.58 4.70 -4.52
N LEU A 110 -3.37 4.44 -5.57
CA LEU A 110 -3.63 3.06 -5.99
C LEU A 110 -2.35 2.38 -6.45
N VAL A 111 -1.58 3.09 -7.28
CA VAL A 111 -0.29 2.65 -7.82
C VAL A 111 0.83 3.55 -7.30
N GLY A 112 1.93 2.94 -6.88
CA GLY A 112 3.11 3.63 -6.37
C GLY A 112 4.07 2.68 -5.66
N PRO A 113 5.22 3.20 -5.19
CA PRO A 113 6.16 2.42 -4.39
C PRO A 113 5.49 1.86 -3.13
N ARG A 114 5.93 0.68 -2.68
CA ARG A 114 5.34 0.07 -1.47
C ARG A 114 5.53 1.00 -0.26
N PRO A 115 4.51 1.19 0.60
CA PRO A 115 4.66 1.97 1.83
C PRO A 115 5.56 1.25 2.83
N GLU A 116 6.52 1.99 3.39
CA GLU A 116 7.45 1.53 4.40
C GLU A 116 7.54 2.52 5.57
N ALA A 117 7.77 2.00 6.78
CA ALA A 117 7.93 2.82 7.97
C ALA A 117 9.25 3.62 7.96
N ARG A 118 10.26 3.09 7.26
CA ARG A 118 11.59 3.66 7.06
C ARG A 118 12.08 3.20 5.69
N THR A 119 12.83 4.04 5.00
CA THR A 119 13.37 3.68 3.69
C THR A 119 14.76 4.30 3.53
N ASP A 120 15.69 3.50 3.00
CA ASP A 120 17.03 3.97 2.61
C ASP A 120 17.03 4.57 1.19
N HIS A 121 15.87 4.53 0.52
CA HIS A 121 15.62 5.04 -0.83
C HIS A 121 14.69 6.27 -0.79
N PRO A 122 15.21 7.47 -0.45
CA PRO A 122 14.40 8.67 -0.29
C PRO A 122 13.69 9.10 -1.58
N GLU A 123 14.14 8.66 -2.76
CA GLU A 123 13.47 8.87 -4.04
C GLU A 123 12.02 8.35 -4.03
N ARG A 124 11.71 7.30 -3.27
CA ARG A 124 10.35 6.74 -3.16
C ARG A 124 9.37 7.71 -2.51
N LEU A 125 9.88 8.68 -1.74
CA LEU A 125 9.09 9.69 -1.05
C LEU A 125 8.70 10.86 -1.99
N LEU A 126 9.18 10.87 -3.24
CA LEU A 126 8.81 11.87 -4.25
C LEU A 126 7.40 11.65 -4.80
N VAL A 127 6.82 10.47 -4.60
CA VAL A 127 5.43 10.16 -4.98
C VAL A 127 4.67 9.62 -3.77
N ARG A 128 3.35 9.52 -3.88
CA ARG A 128 2.58 8.81 -2.85
C ARG A 128 2.86 7.30 -2.95
N PRO A 129 3.04 6.60 -1.83
CA PRO A 129 3.15 5.16 -1.86
C PRO A 129 1.85 4.51 -2.38
N GLY A 130 2.00 3.36 -3.02
CA GLY A 130 0.94 2.61 -3.69
C GLY A 130 0.34 1.49 -2.85
N MET A 131 -0.89 1.09 -3.18
CA MET A 131 -1.40 -0.22 -2.76
C MET A 131 -0.76 -1.36 -3.57
N THR A 132 -0.47 -1.08 -4.83
CA THR A 132 0.32 -1.90 -5.74
C THR A 132 1.40 -1.02 -6.40
N GLY A 133 2.38 -1.62 -7.08
CA GLY A 133 3.51 -0.90 -7.65
C GLY A 133 4.22 -1.72 -8.71
N LEU A 134 5.09 -1.07 -9.48
CA LEU A 134 5.76 -1.69 -10.61
C LEU A 134 6.56 -2.93 -10.19
N TRP A 135 7.39 -2.82 -9.16
CA TRP A 135 8.13 -3.99 -8.69
C TRP A 135 7.19 -5.08 -8.17
N GLN A 136 6.05 -4.74 -7.56
CA GLN A 136 5.13 -5.75 -7.01
C GLN A 136 4.49 -6.58 -8.11
N VAL A 137 4.27 -6.03 -9.31
CA VAL A 137 3.73 -6.78 -10.46
C VAL A 137 4.81 -7.43 -11.30
N SER A 138 6.02 -6.86 -11.30
CA SER A 138 7.20 -7.39 -11.99
C SER A 138 7.93 -8.47 -11.19
N ALA A 139 7.72 -8.53 -9.87
CA ALA A 139 8.41 -9.44 -8.96
C ALA A 139 8.19 -10.89 -9.39
N ARG A 140 9.29 -11.50 -9.86
CA ARG A 140 9.47 -12.94 -9.85
C ARG A 140 9.91 -13.35 -8.44
N SER A 141 9.66 -14.61 -8.09
CA SER A 141 9.90 -15.17 -6.75
C SER A 141 11.36 -15.07 -6.25
N ASP A 142 12.30 -14.65 -7.10
CA ASP A 142 13.74 -14.64 -6.91
C ASP A 142 14.43 -13.29 -7.22
N LEU A 143 13.69 -12.19 -7.36
CA LEU A 143 14.28 -10.90 -7.72
C LEU A 143 15.15 -10.31 -6.57
N PRO A 144 16.44 -9.97 -6.80
CA PRO A 144 17.28 -9.29 -5.81
C PRO A 144 16.68 -7.95 -5.34
N TRP A 145 17.03 -7.53 -4.13
CA TRP A 145 16.45 -6.31 -3.53
C TRP A 145 16.87 -5.04 -4.27
N GLU A 146 18.08 -5.02 -4.83
CA GLU A 146 18.57 -3.94 -5.67
C GLU A 146 17.70 -3.75 -6.92
N GLU A 147 17.26 -4.85 -7.54
CA GLU A 147 16.40 -4.82 -8.71
C GLU A 147 14.98 -4.30 -8.36
N MET A 148 14.47 -4.61 -7.17
CA MET A 148 13.20 -4.05 -6.69
C MET A 148 13.30 -2.52 -6.53
N ALA A 149 14.40 -2.03 -5.96
CA ALA A 149 14.65 -0.60 -5.78
C ALA A 149 14.78 0.13 -7.14
N LEU A 150 15.40 -0.51 -8.14
CA LEU A 150 15.48 0.03 -9.49
C LEU A 150 14.10 0.18 -10.16
N LEU A 151 13.22 -0.80 -9.97
CA LEU A 151 11.84 -0.73 -10.48
C LEU A 151 11.03 0.37 -9.79
N ASP A 152 11.19 0.54 -8.48
CA ASP A 152 10.58 1.65 -7.75
C ASP A 152 11.12 3.01 -8.22
N ARG A 153 12.42 3.13 -8.45
CA ARG A 153 13.05 4.34 -9.01
C ARG A 153 12.50 4.64 -10.41
N HIS A 154 12.43 3.64 -11.28
CA HIS A 154 11.88 3.80 -12.63
C HIS A 154 10.44 4.31 -12.60
N TYR A 155 9.62 3.77 -11.70
CA TYR A 155 8.26 4.27 -11.49
C TYR A 155 8.26 5.74 -11.03
N VAL A 156 9.06 6.09 -10.02
CA VAL A 156 9.14 7.47 -9.52
C VAL A 156 9.51 8.45 -10.64
N GLU A 157 10.50 8.12 -11.47
CA GLU A 157 11.02 8.99 -12.52
C GLU A 157 10.09 9.11 -13.74
N SER A 158 9.38 8.04 -14.08
CA SER A 158 8.70 7.93 -15.39
C SER A 158 7.22 7.57 -15.31
N HIS A 159 6.59 7.60 -14.13
CA HIS A 159 5.18 7.24 -14.02
C HIS A 159 4.26 8.18 -14.82
N TRP A 160 3.28 7.57 -15.46
CA TRP A 160 2.18 8.21 -16.16
C TRP A 160 0.95 7.30 -16.09
N LEU A 161 -0.24 7.82 -16.41
CA LEU A 161 -1.49 7.09 -16.19
C LEU A 161 -1.58 5.73 -16.90
N GLY A 162 -1.01 5.58 -18.10
CA GLY A 162 -1.03 4.29 -18.80
C GLY A 162 -0.13 3.25 -18.14
N MET A 163 0.99 3.66 -17.53
CA MET A 163 1.79 2.76 -16.70
C MET A 163 0.98 2.31 -15.47
N ASP A 164 0.21 3.20 -14.83
CA ASP A 164 -0.65 2.84 -13.71
C ASP A 164 -1.72 1.82 -14.11
N LEU A 165 -2.38 2.04 -15.26
CA LEU A 165 -3.37 1.11 -15.79
C LEU A 165 -2.76 -0.26 -16.10
N ALA A 166 -1.57 -0.29 -16.70
CA ALA A 166 -0.84 -1.52 -16.97
C ALA A 166 -0.48 -2.26 -15.67
N ILE A 167 -0.05 -1.54 -14.63
CA ILE A 167 0.24 -2.12 -13.32
C ILE A 167 -1.04 -2.69 -12.69
N LEU A 168 -2.14 -1.91 -12.64
CA LEU A 168 -3.41 -2.36 -12.07
C LEU A 168 -3.99 -3.58 -12.79
N ALA A 169 -3.87 -3.65 -14.12
CA ALA A 169 -4.30 -4.81 -14.90
C ALA A 169 -3.50 -6.08 -14.57
N GLN A 170 -2.22 -5.93 -14.20
CA GLN A 170 -1.35 -7.04 -13.81
C GLN A 170 -1.50 -7.44 -12.33
N THR A 171 -1.96 -6.52 -11.47
CA THR A 171 -2.06 -6.73 -10.02
C THR A 171 -2.83 -7.99 -9.61
N PRO A 172 -4.01 -8.33 -10.15
CA PRO A 172 -4.73 -9.54 -9.74
C PRO A 172 -3.93 -10.82 -9.97
N ARG A 173 -3.27 -10.92 -11.13
CA ARG A 173 -2.43 -12.06 -11.50
C ARG A 173 -1.18 -12.14 -10.62
N ALA A 174 -0.53 -11.00 -10.36
CA ALA A 174 0.65 -10.94 -9.49
C ALA A 174 0.30 -11.33 -8.05
N ALA A 175 -0.81 -10.79 -7.51
CA ALA A 175 -1.30 -11.10 -6.17
C ALA A 175 -1.67 -12.58 -6.01
N TYR A 176 -2.26 -13.19 -7.03
CA TYR A 176 -2.53 -14.63 -7.05
C TYR A 176 -1.22 -15.44 -7.02
N ARG A 177 -0.27 -15.12 -7.91
CA ARG A 177 1.02 -15.83 -7.96
C ARG A 177 1.80 -15.77 -6.64
N GLN A 178 1.90 -14.59 -6.03
CA GLN A 178 2.64 -14.40 -4.78
C GLN A 178 2.09 -15.17 -3.58
N ARG A 179 0.82 -15.58 -3.62
CA ARG A 179 0.14 -16.26 -2.52
C ARG A 179 0.02 -17.77 -2.72
N HIS A 180 0.34 -18.25 -3.92
CA HIS A 180 0.21 -19.64 -4.34
C HIS A 180 1.51 -20.24 -4.91
N ALA A 181 2.59 -19.46 -5.00
CA ALA A 181 3.95 -19.93 -5.19
C ALA A 181 4.53 -20.39 -3.85
#